data_AF-A3AYH0-F1
#
_entry.id   AF-A3AYH0-F1
#
_cell.length_a   1.000
_cell.length_b   1.000
_cell.length_c   1.000
_cell.angle_alpha   90.00
_cell.angle_beta   90.00
_cell.angle_gamma   90.00
#
_symmetry.space_group_name_H-M   'P 1'
#
loop_
_entity.id
_entity.type
_entity.pdbx_description
1 polymer ?
#
loop_
_entity_poly.entity_id
_entity_poly.type
_entity_poly.pdbx_seq_one_letter_code
_entity_poly.pdbx_strand_id
1 'polypeptide(L)'
;MAARAAAAAFLLLLIVGAATAAPDMSIISYNAEHGARGLEEGPTEAEARAAYDLWLAENGGGSPNALGGEHERRFLVFWDNLKFVDAHNARADERGGFRLGMNRLRRSHQRGVPRDLPRRQGRREEPRRRGEVPPRRGGGAAGVRRLEGEGRRRPRQEPGPMRSFSVHLSVKYFGQGSCWAFSAVSTVESINQLVTGEMITLSEQELVECSTNGQNSGCNGGLMDDAFDFIIKNGGIDTEDDYPYKAVDGKCDINRENAKVVSIDGFEDVPQNDEKSLQKAVAHQPVSVAIEAGGREFQLYHSGVFSGRCGTSLDHGVVAVGYGTDNGKDYWIVRNSWGPKWGESGYVRMERNINVTTGKCGIAMMASYPTKSGANPPKPSPTPPTPPTPPPPSAPDHVCDDNFSCPAGSTCCCAFGFRNLCLVWGCCPVEGATCCKDHASCCPPDYPVCNTRAGTCSASKNSPLSVKALKRTLAKLNTA
;
A
#
# COMPACT_ATOMS: atom_id res chain seq x y z
N MET A 1 19.39 -10.50 -76.13
CA MET A 1 20.09 -11.58 -75.41
C MET A 1 20.84 -10.95 -74.24
N ALA A 2 20.81 -11.64 -73.11
CA ALA A 2 21.16 -11.17 -71.77
C ALA A 2 22.64 -10.76 -71.59
N ALA A 3 22.91 -9.84 -70.66
CA ALA A 3 23.80 -10.08 -69.50
C ALA A 3 24.08 -8.80 -68.68
N ARG A 4 23.94 -8.93 -67.33
CA ARG A 4 24.60 -8.20 -66.22
C ARG A 4 24.06 -6.79 -65.89
N ALA A 5 23.11 -6.62 -64.96
CA ALA A 5 23.11 -6.86 -63.50
C ALA A 5 23.84 -5.77 -62.66
N ALA A 6 23.08 -4.70 -62.38
CA ALA A 6 22.96 -3.94 -61.14
C ALA A 6 24.15 -3.79 -60.17
N ALA A 7 24.78 -2.62 -60.21
CA ALA A 7 25.40 -1.98 -59.05
C ALA A 7 25.20 -0.46 -59.16
N ALA A 8 24.46 0.13 -58.21
CA ALA A 8 24.34 1.55 -57.87
C ALA A 8 22.88 1.97 -57.63
N ALA A 9 22.29 1.51 -56.53
CA ALA A 9 21.10 2.12 -55.95
C ALA A 9 21.03 1.81 -54.46
N PHE A 10 21.96 2.37 -53.68
CA PHE A 10 21.85 2.41 -52.22
C PHE A 10 22.54 3.67 -51.69
N LEU A 11 21.82 4.80 -51.76
CA LEU A 11 22.13 5.94 -50.92
C LEU A 11 20.87 6.80 -50.73
N LEU A 12 19.86 6.26 -50.04
CA LEU A 12 18.82 7.07 -49.40
C LEU A 12 17.98 6.20 -48.47
N LEU A 13 18.00 6.59 -47.19
CA LEU A 13 17.18 6.19 -46.02
C LEU A 13 18.05 5.59 -44.93
N LEU A 14 18.48 6.43 -43.98
CA LEU A 14 18.65 6.11 -42.55
C LEU A 14 19.06 7.40 -41.79
N ILE A 15 18.17 8.41 -41.76
CA ILE A 15 18.23 9.48 -40.76
C ILE A 15 16.84 9.63 -40.17
N VAL A 16 16.51 8.79 -39.18
CA VAL A 16 15.45 9.04 -38.19
C VAL A 16 15.90 8.41 -36.88
N GLY A 17 15.93 9.21 -35.80
CA GLY A 17 15.77 8.70 -34.44
C GLY A 17 17.01 8.63 -33.54
N ALA A 18 17.68 9.76 -33.28
CA ALA A 18 18.43 9.91 -32.03
C ALA A 18 17.45 10.38 -30.94
N ALA A 19 16.58 9.47 -30.47
CA ALA A 19 15.87 9.62 -29.22
C ALA A 19 16.64 8.80 -28.17
N THR A 20 17.12 9.47 -27.14
CA THR A 20 17.85 8.90 -26.01
C THR A 20 16.98 7.87 -25.27
N ALA A 21 17.20 6.58 -25.56
CA ALA A 21 16.80 5.51 -24.67
C ALA A 21 17.84 5.42 -23.55
N ALA A 22 17.45 5.79 -22.32
CA ALA A 22 18.18 5.34 -21.14
C ALA A 22 18.05 3.80 -21.10
N PRO A 23 19.14 3.04 -20.90
CA PRO A 23 19.02 1.59 -20.77
C PRO A 23 18.25 1.29 -19.48
N ASP A 24 17.27 0.40 -19.63
CA ASP A 24 16.50 -0.19 -18.55
C ASP A 24 17.46 -1.03 -17.69
N MET A 25 17.91 -0.48 -16.55
CA MET A 25 18.84 -1.15 -15.64
C MET A 25 18.12 -2.19 -14.77
N SER A 26 17.58 -3.22 -15.40
CA SER A 26 17.22 -4.45 -14.69
C SER A 26 18.40 -5.44 -14.74
N ILE A 27 18.71 -6.07 -13.61
CA ILE A 27 19.83 -7.02 -13.42
C ILE A 27 19.75 -8.26 -14.34
N ILE A 28 18.65 -8.40 -15.08
CA ILE A 28 18.42 -9.45 -16.07
C ILE A 28 19.31 -9.25 -17.31
N SER A 29 19.65 -8.01 -17.69
CA SER A 29 20.42 -7.75 -18.92
C SER A 29 21.94 -7.89 -18.75
N TYR A 30 22.47 -7.64 -17.55
CA TYR A 30 23.91 -7.77 -17.27
C TYR A 30 24.40 -9.22 -17.33
N ASN A 31 23.56 -10.17 -16.91
CA ASN A 31 23.90 -11.60 -16.89
C ASN A 31 23.95 -12.23 -18.30
N ALA A 32 23.38 -11.58 -19.32
CA ALA A 32 23.40 -12.09 -20.69
C ALA A 32 24.74 -11.81 -21.41
N GLU A 33 25.50 -10.78 -21.00
CA GLU A 33 26.77 -10.40 -21.62
C GLU A 33 28.00 -11.01 -20.94
N HIS A 34 27.88 -11.60 -19.74
CA HIS A 34 29.02 -12.06 -18.93
C HIS A 34 29.00 -13.54 -18.51
N GLY A 35 28.47 -14.41 -19.38
CA GLY A 35 28.87 -15.82 -19.46
C GLY A 35 28.97 -16.58 -18.14
N ALA A 36 27.87 -16.73 -17.41
CA ALA A 36 27.84 -17.54 -16.18
C ALA A 36 27.83 -19.05 -16.50
N ARG A 37 29.01 -19.67 -16.46
CA ARG A 37 29.16 -21.10 -16.14
C ARG A 37 29.55 -21.19 -14.66
N GLY A 38 28.69 -21.78 -13.83
CA GLY A 38 29.06 -22.16 -12.46
C GLY A 38 27.97 -21.87 -11.44
N LEU A 39 27.09 -22.86 -11.24
CA LEU A 39 26.30 -22.98 -10.02
C LEU A 39 27.27 -23.23 -8.85
N GLU A 40 27.53 -22.26 -7.97
CA GLU A 40 27.77 -22.50 -6.52
C GLU A 40 28.00 -21.25 -5.65
N GLU A 41 28.35 -20.08 -6.19
CA GLU A 41 28.58 -18.90 -5.33
C GLU A 41 27.57 -17.79 -5.66
N GLY A 42 26.65 -17.52 -4.72
CA GLY A 42 25.77 -16.34 -4.78
C GLY A 42 26.56 -15.02 -4.76
N PRO A 43 25.90 -13.85 -4.74
CA PRO A 43 26.58 -12.57 -4.85
C PRO A 43 27.64 -12.40 -3.77
N THR A 44 28.79 -11.86 -4.16
CA THR A 44 29.88 -11.51 -3.25
C THR A 44 29.41 -10.47 -2.24
N GLU A 45 30.11 -10.34 -1.11
CA GLU A 45 29.74 -9.35 -0.08
C GLU A 45 29.72 -7.92 -0.66
N ALA A 46 30.69 -7.58 -1.51
CA ALA A 46 30.79 -6.26 -2.12
C ALA A 46 29.59 -5.96 -3.03
N GLU A 47 29.19 -6.91 -3.87
CA GLU A 47 28.02 -6.79 -4.73
C GLU A 47 26.73 -6.68 -3.91
N ALA A 48 26.60 -7.51 -2.86
CA ALA A 48 25.46 -7.47 -1.97
C ALA A 48 25.35 -6.13 -1.22
N ARG A 49 26.48 -5.53 -0.81
CA ARG A 49 26.50 -4.21 -0.16
C ARG A 49 26.07 -3.11 -1.12
N ALA A 50 26.57 -3.12 -2.36
CA ALA A 50 26.12 -2.17 -3.39
C ALA A 50 24.61 -2.31 -3.69
N ALA A 51 24.10 -3.54 -3.80
CA ALA A 51 22.68 -3.80 -3.97
C ALA A 51 21.85 -3.34 -2.76
N TYR A 52 22.38 -3.48 -1.55
CA TYR A 52 21.72 -3.01 -0.32
C TYR A 52 21.60 -1.48 -0.28
N ASP A 53 22.64 -0.77 -0.68
CA ASP A 53 22.65 0.70 -0.73
C ASP A 53 21.63 1.23 -1.75
N LEU A 54 21.55 0.62 -2.94
CA LEU A 54 20.52 0.92 -3.94
C LEU A 54 19.12 0.65 -3.41
N TRP A 55 18.93 -0.52 -2.79
CA TRP A 55 17.64 -0.89 -2.20
C TRP A 55 17.19 0.09 -1.11
N LEU A 56 18.11 0.59 -0.28
CA LEU A 56 17.83 1.61 0.72
C LEU A 56 17.40 2.94 0.08
N ALA A 57 18.07 3.36 -1.00
CA ALA A 57 17.72 4.58 -1.73
C ALA A 57 16.31 4.50 -2.33
N GLU A 58 15.95 3.37 -2.93
CA GLU A 58 14.64 3.18 -3.56
C GLU A 58 13.48 2.98 -2.57
N ASN A 59 13.74 2.42 -1.39
CA ASN A 59 12.71 2.02 -0.43
C ASN A 59 12.56 2.97 0.76
N GLY A 60 13.13 4.18 0.66
CA GLY A 60 12.96 5.26 1.65
C GLY A 60 13.75 5.00 2.92
N GLY A 61 15.06 4.75 2.75
CA GLY A 61 16.04 4.36 3.75
C GLY A 61 15.76 4.85 5.17
N GLY A 62 15.72 3.90 6.11
CA GLY A 62 15.76 4.22 7.53
C GLY A 62 17.00 5.06 7.83
N SER A 63 16.82 6.07 8.69
CA SER A 63 17.80 7.04 9.19
C SER A 63 19.27 6.71 8.90
N PRO A 64 20.05 7.65 8.30
CA PRO A 64 21.51 7.58 8.20
C PRO A 64 22.22 7.33 9.55
N ASN A 65 21.50 7.49 10.66
CA ASN A 65 22.01 7.34 12.02
C ASN A 65 21.74 5.96 12.64
N ALA A 66 21.57 4.89 11.86
CA ALA A 66 21.64 3.54 12.39
C ALA A 66 23.09 3.27 12.85
N LEU A 67 23.38 3.66 14.10
CA LEU A 67 24.65 3.43 14.81
C LEU A 67 25.14 2.00 14.53
N GLY A 68 26.46 1.87 14.28
CA GLY A 68 27.17 0.80 13.55
C GLY A 68 27.06 -0.66 14.03
N GLY A 69 25.88 -1.13 14.41
CA GLY A 69 25.52 -2.54 14.58
C GLY A 69 24.12 -2.86 14.04
N GLU A 70 23.20 -1.90 13.99
CA GLU A 70 21.88 -2.12 13.37
C GLU A 70 21.97 -2.17 11.84
N HIS A 71 22.77 -1.28 11.23
CA HIS A 71 23.01 -1.26 9.80
C HIS A 71 23.57 -2.59 9.30
N GLU A 72 24.62 -3.10 9.96
CA GLU A 72 25.25 -4.36 9.61
C GLU A 72 24.30 -5.56 9.77
N ARG A 73 23.51 -5.58 10.85
CA ARG A 73 22.50 -6.63 11.03
C ARG A 73 21.44 -6.62 9.93
N ARG A 74 20.97 -5.43 9.51
CA ARG A 74 20.00 -5.30 8.41
C ARG A 74 20.61 -5.70 7.07
N PHE A 75 21.89 -5.38 6.85
CA PHE A 75 22.64 -5.86 5.69
C PHE A 75 22.73 -7.39 5.66
N LEU A 76 23.10 -8.05 6.77
CA LEU A 76 23.19 -9.51 6.82
C LEU A 76 21.84 -10.19 6.52
N VAL A 77 20.75 -9.62 7.02
CA VAL A 77 19.39 -10.09 6.71
C VAL A 77 19.04 -9.89 5.23
N PHE A 78 19.38 -8.73 4.69
CA PHE A 78 19.18 -8.43 3.27
C PHE A 78 19.95 -9.42 2.39
N TRP A 79 21.23 -9.66 2.69
CA TRP A 79 22.08 -10.54 1.91
C TRP A 79 21.60 -12.00 1.98
N ASP A 80 21.17 -12.48 3.15
CA ASP A 80 20.56 -13.81 3.27
C ASP A 80 19.28 -13.92 2.42
N ASN A 81 18.43 -12.87 2.41
CA ASN A 81 17.26 -12.82 1.54
C ASN A 81 17.64 -12.80 0.06
N LEU A 82 18.70 -12.08 -0.31
CA LEU A 82 19.16 -11.98 -1.69
C LEU A 82 19.60 -13.37 -2.19
N LYS A 83 20.43 -14.08 -1.42
CA LYS A 83 20.82 -15.47 -1.72
C LYS A 83 19.60 -16.39 -1.86
N PHE A 84 18.60 -16.23 -1.01
CA PHE A 84 17.37 -17.02 -1.08
C PHE A 84 16.55 -16.73 -2.35
N VAL A 85 16.41 -15.46 -2.72
CA VAL A 85 15.74 -15.01 -3.94
C VAL A 85 16.45 -15.57 -5.17
N ASP A 86 17.77 -15.43 -5.26
CA ASP A 86 18.56 -15.90 -6.41
C ASP A 86 18.44 -17.41 -6.58
N ALA A 87 18.62 -18.16 -5.49
CA ALA A 87 18.50 -19.61 -5.52
C ALA A 87 17.09 -20.08 -5.90
N HIS A 88 16.04 -19.35 -5.47
CA HIS A 88 14.67 -19.64 -5.87
C HIS A 88 14.41 -19.35 -7.34
N ASN A 89 14.82 -18.17 -7.80
CA ASN A 89 14.59 -17.74 -9.17
C ASN A 89 15.34 -18.61 -10.17
N ALA A 90 16.57 -19.04 -9.86
CA ALA A 90 17.31 -20.01 -10.68
C ALA A 90 16.55 -21.34 -10.84
N ARG A 91 15.97 -21.88 -9.76
CA ARG A 91 15.11 -23.08 -9.86
C ARG A 91 13.85 -22.83 -10.67
N ALA A 92 13.30 -21.61 -10.58
CA ALA A 92 12.09 -21.21 -11.28
C ALA A 92 12.33 -20.90 -12.77
N ASP A 93 13.58 -20.62 -13.16
CA ASP A 93 14.03 -20.53 -14.56
C ASP A 93 14.10 -21.93 -15.19
N GLU A 94 14.60 -22.93 -14.46
CA GLU A 94 14.67 -24.31 -14.94
C GLU A 94 13.30 -25.01 -15.02
N ARG A 95 12.46 -24.83 -14.00
CA ARG A 95 11.24 -25.65 -13.79
C ARG A 95 9.94 -24.89 -14.02
N GLY A 96 10.02 -23.59 -14.27
CA GLY A 96 8.89 -22.67 -14.19
C GLY A 96 8.43 -22.45 -12.74
N GLY A 97 7.62 -21.42 -12.52
CA GLY A 97 7.10 -21.09 -11.19
C GLY A 97 7.02 -19.59 -10.93
N PHE A 98 6.61 -19.23 -9.73
CA PHE A 98 6.56 -17.84 -9.27
C PHE A 98 7.97 -17.32 -8.98
N ARG A 99 8.13 -16.00 -9.07
CA ARG A 99 9.38 -15.28 -8.82
C ARG A 99 9.34 -14.59 -7.46
N LEU A 100 10.49 -14.55 -6.83
CA LEU A 100 10.73 -13.75 -5.63
C LEU A 100 11.49 -12.47 -5.98
N GLY A 101 11.35 -11.46 -5.13
CA GLY A 101 11.99 -10.17 -5.28
C GLY A 101 12.31 -9.54 -3.93
N MET A 102 13.25 -8.60 -3.96
CA MET A 102 13.70 -7.91 -2.76
C MET A 102 12.75 -6.77 -2.40
N ASN A 103 11.61 -7.13 -1.83
CA ASN A 103 10.55 -6.19 -1.48
C ASN A 103 10.86 -5.46 -0.16
N ARG A 104 10.10 -4.39 0.14
CA ARG A 104 10.11 -3.80 1.49
C ARG A 104 9.47 -4.78 2.48
N LEU A 105 10.30 -5.61 3.10
CA LEU A 105 9.86 -6.61 4.06
C LEU A 105 9.12 -5.97 5.23
N ARG A 106 8.06 -6.63 5.69
CA ARG A 106 7.44 -6.36 7.00
C ARG A 106 8.54 -6.36 8.06
N ARG A 107 8.46 -5.45 9.04
CA ARG A 107 9.22 -5.55 10.30
C ARG A 107 8.71 -6.77 11.10
N SER A 108 8.94 -7.96 10.59
CA SER A 108 8.69 -9.20 11.32
C SER A 108 9.83 -9.34 12.31
N HIS A 109 9.50 -9.58 13.59
CA HIS A 109 10.44 -10.18 14.53
C HIS A 109 10.96 -11.48 13.91
N GLN A 110 12.10 -11.41 13.21
CA GLN A 110 12.92 -12.58 13.01
C GLN A 110 13.23 -13.09 14.41
N ARG A 111 12.61 -14.21 14.79
CA ARG A 111 13.01 -14.96 15.98
C ARG A 111 14.51 -15.16 15.85
N GLY A 112 15.23 -14.50 16.74
CA GLY A 112 16.68 -14.45 16.71
C GLY A 112 17.26 -15.85 16.76
N VAL A 113 18.41 -15.98 16.10
CA VAL A 113 19.49 -16.91 16.38
C VAL A 113 19.46 -17.36 17.86
N PRO A 114 19.54 -18.67 18.18
CA PRO A 114 19.55 -19.14 19.56
C PRO A 114 20.75 -18.55 20.29
N ARG A 115 20.52 -17.70 21.29
CA ARG A 115 21.53 -17.37 22.30
C ARG A 115 21.40 -18.37 23.44
N ASP A 116 22.35 -19.27 23.53
CA ASP A 116 22.59 -20.11 24.70
C ASP A 116 22.85 -19.24 25.95
N LEU A 117 21.97 -19.29 26.95
CA LEU A 117 22.29 -18.97 28.35
C LEU A 117 21.35 -19.74 29.30
N PRO A 118 21.80 -20.07 30.52
CA PRO A 118 21.55 -21.36 31.16
C PRO A 118 20.24 -21.44 31.94
N ARG A 119 19.71 -22.67 31.96
CA ARG A 119 18.54 -23.11 32.74
C ARG A 119 18.68 -22.73 34.22
N ARG A 120 17.74 -21.94 34.73
CA ARG A 120 17.36 -21.98 36.15
C ARG A 120 15.92 -22.46 36.28
N GLN A 121 15.81 -23.57 37.00
CA GLN A 121 14.60 -24.28 37.37
C GLN A 121 13.69 -23.39 38.23
N GLY A 122 12.46 -23.19 37.77
CA GLY A 122 11.36 -22.60 38.52
C GLY A 122 10.06 -23.25 38.06
N ARG A 123 9.37 -23.87 39.02
CA ARG A 123 8.17 -24.72 38.95
C ARG A 123 7.23 -24.55 37.73
N ARG A 124 6.94 -25.71 37.11
CA ARG A 124 5.92 -25.94 36.08
C ARG A 124 4.50 -25.61 36.60
N GLU A 125 3.80 -24.74 35.89
CA GLU A 125 2.36 -24.85 35.66
C GLU A 125 2.15 -25.11 34.17
N GLU A 126 1.35 -26.12 33.83
CA GLU A 126 1.10 -26.54 32.44
C GLU A 126 0.33 -25.48 31.63
N PRO A 127 0.74 -25.14 30.39
CA PRO A 127 -0.07 -24.34 29.50
C PRO A 127 -1.17 -25.20 28.87
N ARG A 128 -2.42 -24.78 29.10
CA ARG A 128 -3.61 -25.29 28.39
C ARG A 128 -3.44 -25.11 26.87
N ARG A 129 -3.81 -26.15 26.14
CA ARG A 129 -3.77 -26.27 24.67
C ARG A 129 -4.45 -25.06 24.01
N ARG A 130 -3.69 -24.25 23.25
CA ARG A 130 -4.24 -23.36 22.22
C ARG A 130 -4.56 -24.21 21.00
N GLY A 131 -5.83 -24.47 20.78
CA GLY A 131 -6.30 -25.28 19.67
C GLY A 131 -7.75 -25.67 19.87
N GLU A 132 -8.62 -24.68 19.99
CA GLU A 132 -10.07 -24.86 19.88
C GLU A 132 -10.67 -23.52 19.46
N VAL A 133 -11.23 -23.51 18.25
CA VAL A 133 -12.07 -22.42 17.73
C VAL A 133 -13.36 -22.43 18.56
N PRO A 134 -13.76 -21.31 19.19
CA PRO A 134 -14.97 -21.29 20.02
C PRO A 134 -16.23 -21.43 19.14
N PRO A 135 -17.32 -22.03 19.66
CA PRO A 135 -18.57 -22.15 18.93
C PRO A 135 -19.26 -20.78 18.82
N ARG A 136 -19.84 -20.52 17.65
CA ARG A 136 -20.54 -19.27 17.28
C ARG A 136 -21.73 -18.98 18.21
N ARG A 137 -21.95 -17.70 18.52
CA ARG A 137 -23.22 -17.20 19.09
C ARG A 137 -24.28 -17.22 17.99
N GLY A 138 -25.34 -18.00 18.19
CA GLY A 138 -26.49 -18.06 17.30
C GLY A 138 -27.24 -16.73 17.25
N GLY A 139 -27.14 -16.04 16.12
CA GLY A 139 -28.15 -15.07 15.69
C GLY A 139 -29.40 -15.82 15.25
N GLY A 140 -30.56 -15.34 15.72
CA GLY A 140 -31.84 -16.03 15.63
C GLY A 140 -32.26 -16.44 14.22
N ALA A 141 -32.98 -17.57 14.18
CA ALA A 141 -33.64 -18.11 13.01
C ALA A 141 -34.58 -17.07 12.36
N ALA A 142 -34.14 -16.50 11.24
CA ALA A 142 -35.01 -15.89 10.26
C ALA A 142 -34.64 -16.44 8.87
N GLY A 143 -35.30 -17.52 8.48
CA GLY A 143 -35.52 -17.92 7.08
C GLY A 143 -34.28 -18.27 6.26
N VAL A 144 -33.77 -19.49 6.40
CA VAL A 144 -32.95 -20.14 5.37
C VAL A 144 -33.79 -20.25 4.09
N ARG A 145 -33.63 -19.31 3.15
CA ARG A 145 -34.14 -19.49 1.78
C ARG A 145 -33.16 -20.37 1.03
N ARG A 146 -33.44 -21.67 1.08
CA ARG A 146 -32.91 -22.69 0.20
C ARG A 146 -33.17 -22.28 -1.26
N LEU A 147 -32.11 -21.96 -1.99
CA LEU A 147 -32.18 -21.70 -3.43
C LEU A 147 -32.25 -23.03 -4.20
N GLU A 148 -33.44 -23.62 -4.31
CA GLU A 148 -33.76 -24.65 -5.32
C GLU A 148 -35.23 -24.54 -5.76
N GLY A 149 -35.48 -24.44 -7.08
CA GLY A 149 -36.79 -24.80 -7.68
C GLY A 149 -37.48 -23.82 -8.64
N GLU A 150 -36.99 -23.76 -9.89
CA GLU A 150 -37.73 -23.66 -11.18
C GLU A 150 -38.70 -22.50 -11.54
N GLY A 151 -38.48 -21.94 -12.74
CA GLY A 151 -39.58 -21.61 -13.67
C GLY A 151 -39.69 -20.19 -14.25
N ARG A 152 -38.75 -19.76 -15.12
CA ARG A 152 -39.01 -19.17 -16.47
C ARG A 152 -37.72 -18.64 -17.10
N ARG A 153 -37.50 -19.07 -18.34
CA ARG A 153 -36.29 -18.91 -19.16
C ARG A 153 -35.87 -17.44 -19.35
N ARG A 154 -34.64 -17.12 -18.98
CA ARG A 154 -33.76 -16.13 -19.65
C ARG A 154 -32.43 -16.84 -19.92
N PRO A 155 -31.73 -16.56 -21.04
CA PRO A 155 -30.64 -17.42 -21.51
C PRO A 155 -29.52 -17.50 -20.46
N ARG A 156 -29.05 -18.73 -20.20
CA ARG A 156 -27.77 -18.98 -19.53
C ARG A 156 -26.69 -18.16 -20.25
N GLN A 157 -26.20 -17.11 -19.62
CA GLN A 157 -24.84 -16.66 -19.90
C GLN A 157 -23.93 -17.66 -19.18
N GLU A 158 -23.17 -18.42 -19.95
CA GLU A 158 -22.01 -19.11 -19.42
C GLU A 158 -21.11 -18.11 -18.69
N PRO A 159 -20.38 -18.51 -17.62
CA PRO A 159 -19.46 -17.61 -16.97
C PRO A 159 -18.34 -17.23 -17.95
N GLY A 160 -18.47 -16.03 -18.52
CA GLY A 160 -17.46 -15.41 -19.38
C GLY A 160 -16.15 -15.16 -18.63
N PRO A 161 -15.06 -14.83 -19.36
CA PRO A 161 -13.71 -14.81 -18.81
C PRO A 161 -13.50 -13.63 -17.85
N MET A 162 -12.69 -13.89 -16.80
CA MET A 162 -12.07 -12.94 -15.87
C MET A 162 -12.99 -11.87 -15.26
N ARG A 163 -13.58 -12.17 -14.08
CA ARG A 163 -14.10 -11.15 -13.17
C ARG A 163 -13.00 -10.74 -12.19
N SER A 164 -12.15 -9.80 -12.59
CA SER A 164 -11.41 -8.99 -11.63
C SER A 164 -12.27 -7.77 -11.35
N PHE A 165 -12.68 -7.57 -10.10
CA PHE A 165 -13.30 -6.28 -9.75
C PHE A 165 -12.20 -5.23 -9.81
N SER A 166 -12.26 -4.35 -10.81
CA SER A 166 -11.49 -3.10 -10.84
C SER A 166 -12.12 -2.11 -9.87
N VAL A 167 -12.21 -2.47 -8.59
CA VAL A 167 -12.44 -1.48 -7.54
C VAL A 167 -11.10 -0.80 -7.34
N HIS A 168 -11.05 0.50 -7.64
CA HIS A 168 -9.86 1.37 -7.59
C HIS A 168 -9.45 1.64 -6.13
N LEU A 169 -9.23 0.57 -5.37
CA LEU A 169 -8.88 0.66 -3.95
C LEU A 169 -7.36 0.77 -3.84
N SER A 170 -6.87 1.97 -3.51
CA SER A 170 -5.46 2.25 -3.25
C SER A 170 -4.85 1.20 -2.32
N VAL A 171 -3.73 0.58 -2.69
CA VAL A 171 -3.05 -0.40 -1.82
C VAL A 171 -2.41 0.34 -0.65
N LYS A 172 -3.09 0.36 0.50
CA LYS A 172 -2.61 1.00 1.74
C LYS A 172 -1.57 0.09 2.44
N TYR A 173 -0.66 0.70 3.21
CA TYR A 173 0.37 0.01 4.00
C TYR A 173 0.00 0.02 5.48
N PHE A 174 0.00 -1.14 6.15
CA PHE A 174 -0.15 -1.21 7.60
C PHE A 174 1.19 -1.46 8.31
N GLY A 175 1.47 -0.69 9.36
CA GLY A 175 2.69 -0.84 10.17
C GLY A 175 2.55 -1.85 11.32
N GLN A 176 1.33 -2.15 11.75
CA GLN A 176 1.00 -2.98 12.93
C GLN A 176 -0.20 -3.91 12.64
N GLY A 177 -0.49 -4.92 13.47
CA GLY A 177 -1.40 -6.06 13.19
C GLY A 177 -2.90 -5.75 12.98
N SER A 178 -3.22 -4.75 12.17
CA SER A 178 -4.55 -4.28 11.79
C SER A 178 -5.04 -4.86 10.44
N CYS A 179 -4.45 -5.95 9.94
CA CYS A 179 -4.81 -6.53 8.64
C CYS A 179 -6.30 -6.90 8.54
N TRP A 180 -6.91 -7.30 9.65
CA TRP A 180 -8.34 -7.53 9.79
C TRP A 180 -9.17 -6.29 9.44
N ALA A 181 -8.76 -5.10 9.89
CA ALA A 181 -9.45 -3.84 9.62
C ALA A 181 -9.33 -3.46 8.13
N PHE A 182 -8.13 -3.58 7.54
CA PHE A 182 -7.92 -3.35 6.10
C PHE A 182 -8.73 -4.29 5.22
N SER A 183 -8.79 -5.58 5.60
CA SER A 183 -9.58 -6.60 4.90
C SER A 183 -11.08 -6.24 4.94
N ALA A 184 -11.61 -5.96 6.14
CA ALA A 184 -13.00 -5.57 6.33
C ALA A 184 -13.36 -4.29 5.56
N VAL A 185 -12.62 -3.19 5.77
CA VAL A 185 -12.83 -1.90 5.07
C VAL A 185 -12.86 -2.09 3.57
N SER A 186 -11.86 -2.79 3.01
CA SER A 186 -11.78 -3.01 1.56
C SER A 186 -13.02 -3.70 0.99
N THR A 187 -13.60 -4.66 1.71
CA THR A 187 -14.84 -5.31 1.27
C THR A 187 -16.09 -4.44 1.45
N VAL A 188 -16.11 -3.56 2.46
CA VAL A 188 -17.18 -2.57 2.67
C VAL A 188 -17.14 -1.49 1.59
N GLU A 189 -15.97 -0.96 1.26
CA GLU A 189 -15.76 -0.02 0.16
C GLU A 189 -16.21 -0.64 -1.18
N SER A 190 -15.84 -1.91 -1.39
CA SER A 190 -16.20 -2.65 -2.60
C SER A 190 -17.71 -2.85 -2.75
N ILE A 191 -18.38 -3.34 -1.70
CA ILE A 191 -19.83 -3.56 -1.77
C ILE A 191 -20.59 -2.24 -1.87
N ASN A 192 -20.08 -1.17 -1.24
CA ASN A 192 -20.63 0.17 -1.41
C ASN A 192 -20.57 0.60 -2.88
N GLN A 193 -19.39 0.54 -3.51
CA GLN A 193 -19.23 0.88 -4.91
C GLN A 193 -20.13 0.04 -5.83
N LEU A 194 -20.32 -1.26 -5.53
CA LEU A 194 -21.18 -2.14 -6.32
C LEU A 194 -22.67 -1.80 -6.21
N VAL A 195 -23.12 -1.35 -5.04
CA VAL A 195 -24.55 -1.06 -4.76
C VAL A 195 -24.92 0.38 -5.11
N THR A 196 -24.08 1.35 -4.77
CA THR A 196 -24.37 2.78 -4.87
C THR A 196 -23.74 3.44 -6.09
N GLY A 197 -22.69 2.84 -6.65
CA GLY A 197 -21.87 3.46 -7.70
C GLY A 197 -20.82 4.44 -7.17
N GLU A 198 -20.73 4.66 -5.85
CA GLU A 198 -19.79 5.60 -5.24
C GLU A 198 -18.59 4.90 -4.59
N MET A 199 -17.38 5.34 -4.95
CA MET A 199 -16.16 4.92 -4.26
C MET A 199 -15.86 5.90 -3.15
N ILE A 200 -15.95 5.43 -1.91
CA ILE A 200 -15.66 6.22 -0.72
C ILE A 200 -14.53 5.51 0.00
N THR A 201 -13.44 6.23 0.28
CA THR A 201 -12.33 5.69 1.06
C THR A 201 -12.66 5.78 2.55
N LEU A 202 -12.66 4.64 3.24
CA LEU A 202 -13.12 4.51 4.62
C LEU A 202 -11.95 4.34 5.59
N SER A 203 -12.21 4.60 6.87
CA SER A 203 -11.20 4.59 7.93
C SER A 203 -10.93 3.20 8.49
N GLU A 204 -9.73 2.67 8.29
CA GLU A 204 -9.28 1.50 9.07
C GLU A 204 -8.99 1.87 10.54
N GLN A 205 -8.64 3.13 10.82
CA GLN A 205 -8.28 3.56 12.17
C GLN A 205 -9.48 3.59 13.11
N GLU A 206 -10.66 3.96 12.61
CA GLU A 206 -11.91 3.89 13.37
C GLU A 206 -12.14 2.45 13.84
N LEU A 207 -11.97 1.44 12.96
CA LEU A 207 -12.05 0.05 13.39
C LEU A 207 -10.98 -0.29 14.43
N VAL A 208 -9.73 0.09 14.20
CA VAL A 208 -8.61 -0.20 15.13
C VAL A 208 -8.86 0.39 16.52
N GLU A 209 -9.42 1.60 16.63
CA GLU A 209 -9.60 2.31 17.90
C GLU A 209 -10.99 2.07 18.55
N CYS A 210 -12.04 1.82 17.76
CA CYS A 210 -13.44 1.77 18.21
C CYS A 210 -14.09 0.38 18.13
N SER A 211 -13.64 -0.51 17.23
CA SER A 211 -14.12 -1.90 17.19
C SER A 211 -13.43 -2.73 18.29
N THR A 212 -13.77 -2.46 19.54
CA THR A 212 -13.25 -3.19 20.72
C THR A 212 -14.19 -4.30 21.19
N ASN A 213 -15.24 -4.58 20.43
CA ASN A 213 -16.19 -5.65 20.71
C ASN A 213 -15.60 -6.99 20.24
N GLY A 214 -15.92 -8.09 20.93
CA GLY A 214 -15.52 -9.43 20.51
C GLY A 214 -14.03 -9.70 20.70
N GLN A 215 -13.35 -10.09 19.62
CA GLN A 215 -11.94 -10.50 19.60
C GLN A 215 -11.00 -9.43 19.01
N ASN A 216 -11.53 -8.31 18.52
CA ASN A 216 -10.73 -7.22 17.98
C ASN A 216 -9.93 -6.52 19.09
N SER A 217 -8.62 -6.41 18.87
CA SER A 217 -7.65 -5.90 19.84
C SER A 217 -6.68 -4.90 19.18
N GLY A 218 -7.21 -4.06 18.28
CA GLY A 218 -6.44 -3.05 17.55
C GLY A 218 -5.29 -3.67 16.76
N CYS A 219 -4.07 -3.20 17.05
CA CYS A 219 -2.80 -3.61 16.46
C CYS A 219 -2.35 -5.02 16.89
N ASN A 220 -2.99 -5.62 17.91
CA ASN A 220 -2.69 -6.97 18.37
C ASN A 220 -3.44 -8.06 17.58
N GLY A 221 -4.27 -7.67 16.61
CA GLY A 221 -5.06 -8.57 15.79
C GLY A 221 -6.57 -8.41 16.01
N GLY A 222 -7.34 -9.11 15.18
CA GLY A 222 -8.78 -9.05 15.15
C GLY A 222 -9.37 -9.93 14.06
N LEU A 223 -10.69 -9.93 13.95
CA LEU A 223 -11.50 -10.66 12.99
C LEU A 223 -12.36 -9.68 12.16
N MET A 224 -12.52 -9.99 10.88
CA MET A 224 -13.32 -9.18 9.96
C MET A 224 -14.81 -9.18 10.35
N ASP A 225 -15.32 -10.28 10.88
CA ASP A 225 -16.72 -10.40 11.33
C ASP A 225 -17.06 -9.42 12.46
N ASP A 226 -16.17 -9.30 13.46
CA ASP A 226 -16.34 -8.37 14.58
C ASP A 226 -16.25 -6.91 14.08
N ALA A 227 -15.49 -6.67 13.00
CA ALA A 227 -15.46 -5.37 12.34
C ALA A 227 -16.78 -5.06 11.62
N PHE A 228 -17.34 -6.02 10.88
CA PHE A 228 -18.65 -5.86 10.23
C PHE A 228 -19.76 -5.64 11.26
N ASP A 229 -19.77 -6.42 12.34
CA ASP A 229 -20.72 -6.26 13.44
C ASP A 229 -20.61 -4.88 14.11
N PHE A 230 -19.40 -4.35 14.28
CA PHE A 230 -19.19 -2.98 14.73
C PHE A 230 -19.83 -1.97 13.76
N ILE A 231 -19.55 -2.05 12.45
CA ILE A 231 -20.09 -1.10 11.45
C ILE A 231 -21.62 -1.11 11.47
N ILE A 232 -22.24 -2.29 11.57
CA ILE A 232 -23.69 -2.44 11.67
C ILE A 232 -24.23 -1.74 12.92
N LYS A 233 -23.63 -2.01 14.08
CA LYS A 233 -24.08 -1.46 15.37
C LYS A 233 -23.81 0.04 15.52
N ASN A 234 -22.71 0.52 14.94
CA ASN A 234 -22.37 1.93 14.93
C ASN A 234 -23.30 2.73 14.00
N GLY A 235 -23.98 2.06 13.06
CA GLY A 235 -24.83 2.70 12.05
C GLY A 235 -24.05 3.19 10.83
N GLY A 236 -22.77 2.82 10.72
CA GLY A 236 -21.89 3.14 9.63
C GLY A 236 -20.43 3.25 10.07
N ILE A 237 -19.60 3.69 9.13
CA ILE A 237 -18.16 3.95 9.28
C ILE A 237 -17.81 5.25 8.56
N ASP A 238 -16.81 5.97 9.08
CA ASP A 238 -16.33 7.26 8.59
C ASP A 238 -15.35 7.12 7.42
N THR A 239 -15.04 8.27 6.81
CA THR A 239 -14.01 8.37 5.77
C THR A 239 -12.61 8.31 6.36
N GLU A 240 -11.64 7.92 5.55
CA GLU A 240 -10.21 8.08 5.88
C GLU A 240 -9.85 9.54 6.22
N ASP A 241 -10.48 10.52 5.58
CA ASP A 241 -10.18 11.94 5.81
C ASP A 241 -10.66 12.42 7.19
N ASP A 242 -11.84 11.96 7.62
CA ASP A 242 -12.41 12.31 8.93
C ASP A 242 -11.66 11.58 10.08
N TYR A 243 -11.23 10.34 9.82
CA TYR A 243 -10.52 9.49 10.78
C TYR A 243 -9.26 8.84 10.17
N PRO A 244 -8.14 9.58 10.03
CA PRO A 244 -6.95 9.09 9.32
C PRO A 244 -6.20 7.97 10.02
N TYR A 245 -5.58 7.10 9.23
CA TYR A 245 -4.75 6.00 9.70
C TYR A 245 -3.45 6.46 10.36
N LYS A 246 -3.25 6.05 11.61
CA LYS A 246 -2.09 6.41 12.44
C LYS A 246 -1.10 5.25 12.60
N ALA A 247 -1.48 4.05 12.16
CA ALA A 247 -0.69 2.83 12.31
C ALA A 247 -0.27 2.52 13.76
N VAL A 248 -1.07 2.93 14.74
CA VAL A 248 -0.87 2.69 16.18
C VAL A 248 -2.22 2.47 16.86
N ASP A 249 -2.21 1.81 18.01
CA ASP A 249 -3.37 1.77 18.89
C ASP A 249 -3.66 3.15 19.46
N GLY A 250 -4.94 3.44 19.64
CA GLY A 250 -5.46 4.65 20.24
C GLY A 250 -6.75 4.38 20.99
N LYS A 251 -7.27 5.41 21.65
CA LYS A 251 -8.63 5.37 22.19
C LYS A 251 -9.58 5.82 21.09
N CYS A 252 -10.73 5.18 20.99
CA CYS A 252 -11.80 5.63 20.12
C CYS A 252 -12.10 7.11 20.34
N ASP A 253 -12.00 7.91 19.27
CA ASP A 253 -12.31 9.33 19.26
C ASP A 253 -13.76 9.53 18.83
N ILE A 254 -14.66 9.57 19.80
CA ILE A 254 -16.10 9.74 19.59
C ILE A 254 -16.46 11.03 18.83
N ASN A 255 -15.56 12.02 18.80
CA ASN A 255 -15.80 13.26 18.04
C ASN A 255 -15.53 13.07 16.56
N ARG A 256 -14.68 12.11 16.20
CA ARG A 256 -14.41 11.72 14.83
C ARG A 256 -15.43 10.70 14.35
N GLU A 257 -15.79 9.73 15.19
CA GLU A 257 -16.79 8.65 15.00
C GLU A 257 -18.24 9.18 14.82
N ASN A 258 -18.46 10.12 13.90
CA ASN A 258 -19.69 10.89 13.80
C ASN A 258 -20.28 10.98 12.39
N ALA A 259 -19.50 10.71 11.33
CA ALA A 259 -19.90 10.98 9.96
C ALA A 259 -20.71 9.82 9.35
N LYS A 260 -20.33 8.58 9.68
CA LYS A 260 -21.03 7.32 9.39
C LYS A 260 -21.49 7.25 7.93
N VAL A 261 -20.56 7.55 7.03
CA VAL A 261 -20.83 7.80 5.61
C VAL A 261 -21.20 6.56 4.81
N VAL A 262 -20.81 5.38 5.29
CA VAL A 262 -21.16 4.08 4.66
C VAL A 262 -21.67 3.13 5.72
N SER A 263 -22.78 2.46 5.43
CA SER A 263 -23.35 1.40 6.25
C SER A 263 -23.52 0.10 5.46
N ILE A 264 -23.61 -1.01 6.20
CA ILE A 264 -23.91 -2.35 5.69
C ILE A 264 -25.10 -2.93 6.45
N ASP A 265 -25.85 -3.83 5.81
CA ASP A 265 -27.07 -4.41 6.37
C ASP A 265 -26.78 -5.67 7.22
N GLY A 266 -25.65 -6.32 6.95
CA GLY A 266 -25.25 -7.58 7.56
C GLY A 266 -23.89 -8.05 7.04
N PHE A 267 -23.55 -9.30 7.38
CA PHE A 267 -22.43 -10.02 6.79
C PHE A 267 -22.74 -11.53 6.77
N GLU A 268 -22.06 -12.25 5.90
CA GLU A 268 -22.22 -13.70 5.75
C GLU A 268 -20.86 -14.39 5.72
N ASP A 269 -20.80 -15.57 6.32
CA ASP A 269 -19.68 -16.49 6.21
C ASP A 269 -19.81 -17.38 5.00
N VAL A 270 -18.70 -17.54 4.27
CA VAL A 270 -18.56 -18.60 3.28
C VAL A 270 -18.38 -19.93 4.01
N PRO A 271 -19.03 -21.03 3.56
CA PRO A 271 -18.77 -22.37 4.06
C PRO A 271 -17.27 -22.69 4.15
N GLN A 272 -16.84 -23.09 5.34
CA GLN A 272 -15.46 -23.36 5.64
C GLN A 272 -14.94 -24.55 4.83
N ASN A 273 -13.70 -24.44 4.35
CA ASN A 273 -12.98 -25.46 3.57
C ASN A 273 -13.67 -25.84 2.24
N ASP A 274 -14.33 -24.87 1.61
CA ASP A 274 -15.01 -25.06 0.33
C ASP A 274 -14.63 -23.95 -0.66
N GLU A 275 -13.58 -24.21 -1.46
CA GLU A 275 -13.14 -23.29 -2.52
C GLU A 275 -14.22 -23.02 -3.58
N LYS A 276 -15.21 -23.92 -3.77
CA LYS A 276 -16.30 -23.68 -4.73
C LYS A 276 -17.29 -22.66 -4.17
N SER A 277 -17.61 -22.76 -2.89
CA SER A 277 -18.44 -21.75 -2.21
C SER A 277 -17.74 -20.39 -2.17
N LEU A 278 -16.42 -20.37 -1.89
CA LEU A 278 -15.62 -19.15 -1.97
C LEU A 278 -15.62 -18.58 -3.39
N GLN A 279 -15.46 -19.43 -4.42
CA GLN A 279 -15.45 -18.99 -5.81
C GLN A 279 -16.79 -18.34 -6.19
N LYS A 280 -17.90 -18.93 -5.74
CA LYS A 280 -19.23 -18.38 -5.95
C LYS A 280 -19.38 -17.01 -5.29
N ALA A 281 -18.95 -16.84 -4.05
CA ALA A 281 -19.00 -15.55 -3.35
C ALA A 281 -18.13 -14.49 -4.07
N VAL A 282 -16.88 -14.84 -4.40
CA VAL A 282 -15.95 -13.96 -5.13
C VAL A 282 -16.46 -13.60 -6.52
N ALA A 283 -17.32 -14.40 -7.13
CA ALA A 283 -17.94 -14.04 -8.42
C ALA A 283 -18.96 -12.90 -8.29
N HIS A 284 -19.48 -12.63 -7.10
CA HIS A 284 -20.50 -11.60 -6.85
C HIS A 284 -19.92 -10.32 -6.24
N GLN A 285 -18.91 -10.42 -5.37
CA GLN A 285 -18.25 -9.29 -4.74
C GLN A 285 -16.88 -9.71 -4.16
N PRO A 286 -15.98 -8.77 -3.84
CA PRO A 286 -14.78 -9.07 -3.06
C PRO A 286 -15.10 -9.67 -1.68
N VAL A 287 -14.29 -10.64 -1.26
CA VAL A 287 -14.48 -11.41 -0.02
C VAL A 287 -13.25 -11.25 0.89
N SER A 288 -13.47 -10.99 2.17
CA SER A 288 -12.42 -10.94 3.19
C SER A 288 -12.01 -12.37 3.50
N VAL A 289 -10.71 -12.67 3.43
CA VAL A 289 -10.19 -14.02 3.69
C VAL A 289 -8.96 -13.95 4.59
N ALA A 290 -8.77 -14.95 5.45
CA ALA A 290 -7.54 -15.11 6.21
C ALA A 290 -6.60 -16.14 5.56
N ILE A 291 -5.30 -15.89 5.66
CA ILE A 291 -4.24 -16.77 5.14
C ILE A 291 -3.09 -16.88 6.16
N GLU A 292 -2.25 -17.91 6.00
CA GLU A 292 -0.91 -17.95 6.60
C GLU A 292 0.10 -17.24 5.67
N ALA A 293 0.59 -16.07 6.11
CA ALA A 293 1.51 -15.20 5.36
C ALA A 293 2.90 -15.09 6.00
N GLY A 294 3.16 -15.84 7.09
CA GLY A 294 4.43 -15.81 7.81
C GLY A 294 5.63 -16.40 7.05
N GLY A 295 5.41 -17.20 6.01
CA GLY A 295 6.45 -17.87 5.23
C GLY A 295 7.36 -16.92 4.43
N ARG A 296 8.66 -17.25 4.36
CA ARG A 296 9.67 -16.43 3.66
C ARG A 296 9.36 -16.24 2.17
N GLU A 297 8.88 -17.29 1.49
CA GLU A 297 8.48 -17.22 0.08
C GLU A 297 7.31 -16.26 -0.15
N PHE A 298 6.37 -16.16 0.80
CA PHE A 298 5.26 -15.21 0.70
C PHE A 298 5.73 -13.77 0.95
N GLN A 299 6.57 -13.55 1.96
CA GLN A 299 7.12 -12.23 2.26
C GLN A 299 7.89 -11.62 1.07
N LEU A 300 8.61 -12.47 0.32
CA LEU A 300 9.43 -12.08 -0.83
C LEU A 300 8.71 -12.28 -2.18
N TYR A 301 7.41 -12.62 -2.19
CA TYR A 301 6.68 -12.84 -3.44
C TYR A 301 6.72 -11.61 -4.34
N HIS A 302 7.06 -11.79 -5.61
CA HIS A 302 7.13 -10.72 -6.60
C HIS A 302 6.13 -10.91 -7.73
N SER A 303 6.10 -12.08 -8.38
CA SER A 303 5.18 -12.32 -9.50
C SER A 303 4.94 -13.80 -9.79
N GLY A 304 3.90 -14.10 -10.56
CA GLY A 304 3.50 -15.45 -10.96
C GLY A 304 2.44 -16.06 -10.03
N VAL A 305 1.96 -17.27 -10.36
CA VAL A 305 1.02 -17.99 -9.47
C VAL A 305 1.80 -18.58 -8.29
N PHE A 306 1.59 -18.03 -7.09
CA PHE A 306 2.19 -18.44 -5.85
C PHE A 306 1.81 -19.89 -5.50
N SER A 307 2.78 -20.78 -5.67
CA SER A 307 2.70 -22.19 -5.33
C SER A 307 3.67 -22.56 -4.19
N GLY A 308 4.19 -21.57 -3.46
CA GLY A 308 5.14 -21.76 -2.35
C GLY A 308 4.58 -22.53 -1.16
N ARG A 309 5.45 -22.81 -0.18
CA ARG A 309 5.10 -23.52 1.05
C ARG A 309 4.46 -22.56 2.05
N CYS A 310 3.31 -22.98 2.59
CA CYS A 310 2.61 -22.34 3.70
C CYS A 310 1.78 -23.42 4.41
N GLY A 311 1.56 -23.25 5.70
CA GLY A 311 0.64 -24.04 6.50
C GLY A 311 -0.78 -23.45 6.48
N THR A 312 -1.50 -23.68 7.58
CA THR A 312 -2.88 -23.23 7.80
C THR A 312 -3.05 -22.49 9.14
N SER A 313 -1.94 -22.03 9.73
CA SER A 313 -1.94 -21.21 10.96
C SER A 313 -2.20 -19.75 10.58
N LEU A 314 -3.46 -19.45 10.29
CA LEU A 314 -3.92 -18.14 9.78
C LEU A 314 -3.39 -17.00 10.66
N ASP A 315 -2.67 -16.06 10.05
CA ASP A 315 -2.02 -14.94 10.75
C ASP A 315 -2.21 -13.59 10.04
N HIS A 316 -2.90 -13.58 8.90
CA HIS A 316 -3.03 -12.39 8.06
C HIS A 316 -4.37 -12.30 7.32
N GLY A 317 -5.07 -11.16 7.44
CA GLY A 317 -6.28 -10.85 6.70
C GLY A 317 -5.99 -10.13 5.38
N VAL A 318 -6.59 -10.62 4.29
CA VAL A 318 -6.45 -10.13 2.91
C VAL A 318 -7.80 -10.16 2.21
N VAL A 319 -7.86 -9.80 0.93
CA VAL A 319 -9.13 -9.75 0.18
C VAL A 319 -9.01 -10.53 -1.12
N ALA A 320 -9.87 -11.54 -1.32
CA ALA A 320 -10.03 -12.20 -2.60
C ALA A 320 -10.92 -11.33 -3.51
N VAL A 321 -10.35 -10.82 -4.60
CA VAL A 321 -11.00 -9.86 -5.52
C VAL A 321 -11.32 -10.46 -6.90
N GLY A 322 -10.92 -11.71 -7.11
CA GLY A 322 -11.16 -12.42 -8.36
C GLY A 322 -10.47 -13.78 -8.38
N TYR A 323 -10.60 -14.47 -9.50
CA TYR A 323 -9.92 -15.73 -9.78
C TYR A 323 -9.75 -15.89 -11.30
N GLY A 324 -8.83 -16.77 -11.69
CA GLY A 324 -8.57 -17.04 -13.09
C GLY A 324 -7.81 -18.34 -13.29
N THR A 325 -7.36 -18.55 -14.53
CA THR A 325 -6.52 -19.66 -14.94
C THR A 325 -5.41 -19.10 -15.83
N ASP A 326 -4.16 -19.48 -15.55
CA ASP A 326 -2.99 -19.07 -16.31
C ASP A 326 -2.15 -20.31 -16.60
N ASN A 327 -1.91 -20.61 -17.88
CA ASN A 327 -1.18 -21.81 -18.32
C ASN A 327 -1.66 -23.12 -17.66
N GLY A 328 -2.98 -23.29 -17.54
CA GLY A 328 -3.59 -24.48 -16.92
C GLY A 328 -3.51 -24.52 -15.39
N LYS A 329 -3.00 -23.46 -14.74
CA LYS A 329 -3.01 -23.30 -13.28
C LYS A 329 -4.10 -22.35 -12.85
N ASP A 330 -5.02 -22.84 -12.04
CA ASP A 330 -6.05 -22.01 -11.43
C ASP A 330 -5.46 -21.17 -10.30
N TYR A 331 -5.92 -19.92 -10.18
CA TYR A 331 -5.48 -19.01 -9.13
C TYR A 331 -6.60 -18.11 -8.61
N TRP A 332 -6.44 -17.67 -7.37
CA TRP A 332 -7.12 -16.53 -6.75
C TRP A 332 -6.33 -15.26 -7.03
N ILE A 333 -7.01 -14.13 -7.26
CA ILE A 333 -6.41 -12.80 -7.24
C ILE A 333 -6.67 -12.22 -5.85
N VAL A 334 -5.62 -12.01 -5.07
CA VAL A 334 -5.71 -11.58 -3.69
C VAL A 334 -5.02 -10.23 -3.53
N ARG A 335 -5.78 -9.23 -3.04
CA ARG A 335 -5.25 -7.92 -2.68
C ARG A 335 -4.66 -7.97 -1.27
N ASN A 336 -3.43 -7.50 -1.14
CA ASN A 336 -2.73 -7.39 0.13
C ASN A 336 -2.67 -5.91 0.57
N SER A 337 -2.21 -5.66 1.80
CA SER A 337 -2.09 -4.34 2.42
C SER A 337 -0.64 -4.01 2.82
N TRP A 338 0.32 -4.51 2.02
CA TRP A 338 1.76 -4.24 2.19
C TRP A 338 2.31 -3.20 1.20
N GLY A 339 1.42 -2.40 0.62
CA GLY A 339 1.76 -1.38 -0.37
C GLY A 339 2.01 -1.94 -1.78
N PRO A 340 2.06 -1.05 -2.78
CA PRO A 340 2.13 -1.45 -4.19
C PRO A 340 3.50 -2.00 -4.61
N LYS A 341 4.56 -1.79 -3.80
CA LYS A 341 5.90 -2.32 -4.07
C LYS A 341 6.05 -3.80 -3.73
N TRP A 342 5.05 -4.42 -3.11
CA TRP A 342 5.07 -5.85 -2.82
C TRP A 342 4.23 -6.62 -3.84
N GLY A 343 4.71 -7.78 -4.29
CA GLY A 343 3.99 -8.63 -5.24
C GLY A 343 3.68 -7.94 -6.57
N GLU A 344 2.59 -8.35 -7.19
CA GLU A 344 2.11 -7.82 -8.47
C GLU A 344 1.34 -6.52 -8.21
N SER A 345 2.05 -5.41 -7.96
CA SER A 345 1.45 -4.11 -7.62
C SER A 345 0.57 -4.13 -6.36
N GLY A 346 0.96 -4.88 -5.33
CA GLY A 346 0.20 -5.07 -4.09
C GLY A 346 -0.71 -6.31 -4.08
N TYR A 347 -0.71 -7.09 -5.15
CA TYR A 347 -1.53 -8.30 -5.30
C TYR A 347 -0.68 -9.55 -5.33
N VAL A 348 -1.30 -10.70 -5.03
CA VAL A 348 -0.73 -12.03 -5.24
C VAL A 348 -1.74 -12.89 -5.97
N ARG A 349 -1.26 -13.64 -6.97
CA ARG A 349 -2.03 -14.72 -7.58
C ARG A 349 -1.75 -16.00 -6.80
N MET A 350 -2.68 -16.49 -5.98
CA MET A 350 -2.48 -17.69 -5.16
C MET A 350 -3.06 -18.92 -5.84
N GLU A 351 -2.34 -20.04 -5.84
CA GLU A 351 -2.81 -21.32 -6.41
C GLU A 351 -4.17 -21.74 -5.84
N ARG A 352 -5.08 -22.18 -6.71
CA ARG A 352 -6.47 -22.57 -6.39
C ARG A 352 -6.75 -23.99 -6.88
N ASN A 353 -7.77 -24.64 -6.33
CA ASN A 353 -8.20 -25.99 -6.72
C ASN A 353 -7.11 -27.04 -6.51
N ILE A 354 -6.36 -26.89 -5.42
CA ILE A 354 -5.36 -27.85 -5.01
C ILE A 354 -6.00 -28.99 -4.22
N ASN A 355 -5.31 -30.12 -4.08
CA ASN A 355 -5.84 -31.30 -3.38
C ASN A 355 -5.81 -31.16 -1.84
N VAL A 356 -6.28 -30.02 -1.32
CA VAL A 356 -6.54 -29.77 0.10
C VAL A 356 -7.77 -28.88 0.23
N THR A 357 -8.69 -29.24 1.14
CA THR A 357 -9.96 -28.53 1.30
C THR A 357 -9.81 -27.15 1.93
N THR A 358 -8.73 -26.91 2.68
CA THR A 358 -8.44 -25.60 3.29
C THR A 358 -8.06 -24.53 2.26
N GLY A 359 -7.79 -24.92 1.01
CA GLY A 359 -7.16 -24.07 0.00
C GLY A 359 -5.71 -23.73 0.33
N LYS A 360 -5.02 -23.09 -0.62
CA LYS A 360 -3.61 -22.68 -0.45
C LYS A 360 -3.49 -21.69 0.72
N CYS A 361 -2.58 -21.97 1.64
CA CYS A 361 -2.34 -21.18 2.85
C CYS A 361 -3.57 -20.98 3.75
N GLY A 362 -4.57 -21.87 3.65
CA GLY A 362 -5.79 -21.79 4.44
C GLY A 362 -6.83 -20.78 3.94
N ILE A 363 -6.71 -20.26 2.71
CA ILE A 363 -7.59 -19.22 2.16
C ILE A 363 -9.09 -19.52 2.22
N ALA A 364 -9.49 -20.80 2.24
CA ALA A 364 -10.89 -21.21 2.33
C ALA A 364 -11.36 -21.50 3.77
N MET A 365 -10.51 -21.30 4.78
CA MET A 365 -10.82 -21.64 6.18
C MET A 365 -11.63 -20.58 6.90
N MET A 366 -11.44 -19.30 6.57
CA MET A 366 -12.10 -18.18 7.22
C MET A 366 -12.32 -17.09 6.17
N ALA A 367 -13.52 -17.07 5.62
CA ALA A 367 -13.90 -16.15 4.57
C ALA A 367 -15.30 -15.59 4.85
N SER A 368 -15.43 -14.27 4.81
CA SER A 368 -16.69 -13.58 5.06
C SER A 368 -16.81 -12.32 4.20
N TYR A 369 -18.03 -11.86 3.98
CA TYR A 369 -18.30 -10.67 3.20
C TYR A 369 -19.48 -9.87 3.77
N PRO A 370 -19.43 -8.53 3.71
CA PRO A 370 -20.54 -7.68 4.12
C PRO A 370 -21.67 -7.74 3.09
N THR A 371 -22.91 -7.60 3.54
CA THR A 371 -24.10 -7.49 2.69
C THR A 371 -24.64 -6.05 2.73
N LYS A 372 -25.03 -5.54 1.56
CA LYS A 372 -25.64 -4.22 1.42
C LYS A 372 -26.65 -4.25 0.28
N SER A 373 -27.81 -3.65 0.52
CA SER A 373 -28.96 -3.62 -0.38
C SER A 373 -29.52 -2.20 -0.59
N GLY A 374 -29.19 -1.28 0.31
CA GLY A 374 -29.68 0.10 0.31
C GLY A 374 -28.62 1.17 0.07
N ALA A 375 -29.11 2.40 -0.06
CA ALA A 375 -28.28 3.60 -0.13
C ALA A 375 -27.48 3.82 1.16
N ASN A 376 -26.49 4.71 1.10
CA ASN A 376 -25.75 5.13 2.29
C ASN A 376 -26.64 5.96 3.22
N PRO A 377 -26.28 6.04 4.53
CA PRO A 377 -26.94 6.95 5.46
C PRO A 377 -26.95 8.36 4.86
N PRO A 378 -28.03 9.13 5.06
CA PRO A 378 -28.03 10.52 4.63
C PRO A 378 -26.81 11.19 5.25
N LYS A 379 -25.99 11.84 4.40
CA LYS A 379 -24.81 12.58 4.88
C LYS A 379 -25.24 13.40 6.08
N PRO A 380 -24.55 13.32 7.22
CA PRO A 380 -24.84 14.19 8.34
C PRO A 380 -24.94 15.61 7.78
N SER A 381 -26.00 16.33 8.11
CA SER A 381 -26.06 17.77 7.88
C SER A 381 -24.71 18.33 8.29
N PRO A 382 -24.04 19.16 7.47
CA PRO A 382 -22.72 19.66 7.80
C PRO A 382 -22.78 20.16 9.23
N THR A 383 -22.07 19.47 10.12
CA THR A 383 -21.95 19.87 11.51
C THR A 383 -21.52 21.33 11.43
N PRO A 384 -22.16 22.27 12.17
CA PRO A 384 -21.64 23.63 12.26
C PRO A 384 -20.14 23.50 12.48
N PRO A 385 -19.29 24.20 11.69
CA PRO A 385 -17.87 23.99 11.72
C PRO A 385 -17.45 23.92 13.19
N THR A 386 -16.85 22.80 13.57
CA THR A 386 -16.25 22.63 14.88
C THR A 386 -15.49 23.93 15.15
N PRO A 387 -15.69 24.60 16.31
CA PRO A 387 -14.91 25.78 16.63
C PRO A 387 -13.45 25.43 16.35
N PRO A 388 -12.74 26.23 15.52
CA PRO A 388 -11.39 25.88 15.14
C PRO A 388 -10.63 25.56 16.42
N THR A 389 -10.01 24.38 16.46
CA THR A 389 -9.03 24.05 17.48
C THR A 389 -8.12 25.27 17.60
N PRO A 390 -7.90 25.84 18.81
CA PRO A 390 -6.99 26.97 18.92
C PRO A 390 -5.69 26.58 18.21
N PRO A 391 -5.19 27.44 17.30
CA PRO A 391 -4.01 27.09 16.54
C PRO A 391 -2.91 26.67 17.51
N PRO A 392 -2.07 25.68 17.16
CA PRO A 392 -0.83 25.47 17.91
C PRO A 392 -0.14 26.83 18.05
N PRO A 393 0.50 27.13 19.20
CA PRO A 393 1.10 28.43 19.42
C PRO A 393 1.91 28.80 18.18
N SER A 394 1.53 29.93 17.56
CA SER A 394 2.15 30.41 16.32
C SER A 394 3.65 30.29 16.52
N ALA A 395 4.33 29.52 15.67
CA ALA A 395 5.78 29.57 15.62
C ALA A 395 6.17 31.07 15.50
N PRO A 396 7.21 31.52 16.22
CA PRO A 396 7.56 32.93 16.24
C PRO A 396 7.79 33.41 14.81
N ASP A 397 7.30 34.62 14.53
CA ASP A 397 7.47 35.25 13.21
C ASP A 397 8.94 35.23 12.80
N HIS A 398 9.21 34.93 11.53
CA HIS A 398 10.54 34.97 10.96
C HIS A 398 10.97 36.43 10.79
N VAL A 399 11.84 36.91 11.68
CA VAL A 399 12.39 38.27 11.66
C VAL A 399 13.24 38.45 10.40
N CYS A 400 12.92 39.45 9.58
CA CYS A 400 13.68 39.80 8.38
C CYS A 400 14.79 40.80 8.69
N ASP A 401 14.47 41.81 9.50
CA ASP A 401 15.39 42.78 10.11
C ASP A 401 14.75 43.38 11.38
N ASP A 402 15.37 44.40 11.96
CA ASP A 402 14.88 45.07 13.18
C ASP A 402 13.46 45.64 13.02
N ASN A 403 13.07 46.02 11.80
CA ASN A 403 11.82 46.72 11.52
C ASN A 403 10.78 45.84 10.82
N PHE A 404 11.13 44.65 10.32
CA PHE A 404 10.23 43.83 9.53
C PHE A 404 10.27 42.35 9.90
N SER A 405 9.10 41.74 9.93
CA SER A 405 8.91 40.30 10.16
C SER A 405 7.94 39.70 9.16
N CYS A 406 8.15 38.40 8.88
CA CYS A 406 7.26 37.59 8.08
C CYS A 406 6.63 36.47 8.93
N PRO A 407 5.43 35.97 8.58
CA PRO A 407 4.84 34.84 9.27
C PRO A 407 5.78 33.63 9.28
N ALA A 408 5.72 32.80 10.32
CA ALA A 408 6.50 31.57 10.37
C ALA A 408 6.31 30.69 9.12
N GLY A 409 7.39 30.03 8.67
CA GLY A 409 7.40 29.26 7.43
C GLY A 409 7.43 30.10 6.15
N SER A 410 7.68 31.42 6.26
CA SER A 410 7.86 32.32 5.12
C SER A 410 9.33 32.68 4.89
N THR A 411 9.68 33.04 3.66
CA THR A 411 11.00 33.58 3.31
C THR A 411 10.97 35.10 3.15
N CYS A 412 11.89 35.78 3.82
CA CYS A 412 12.08 37.23 3.70
C CYS A 412 12.76 37.57 2.35
N CYS A 413 12.07 38.30 1.50
CA CYS A 413 12.56 38.75 0.20
C CYS A 413 12.61 40.27 0.13
N CYS A 414 13.74 40.84 -0.30
CA CYS A 414 13.83 42.29 -0.44
C CYS A 414 12.91 42.81 -1.56
N ALA A 415 11.93 43.63 -1.20
CA ALA A 415 11.00 44.25 -2.14
C ALA A 415 11.53 45.59 -2.65
N PHE A 416 12.20 46.36 -1.78
CA PHE A 416 12.84 47.62 -2.16
C PHE A 416 14.10 47.81 -1.32
N GLY A 417 15.23 48.10 -1.96
CA GLY A 417 16.51 48.28 -1.29
C GLY A 417 17.39 49.30 -1.99
N PHE A 418 18.34 49.85 -1.24
CA PHE A 418 19.37 50.77 -1.75
C PHE A 418 20.75 50.20 -1.42
N ARG A 419 21.54 49.90 -2.46
CA ARG A 419 22.82 49.18 -2.35
C ARG A 419 22.65 47.83 -1.62
N ASN A 420 23.29 47.64 -0.47
CA ASN A 420 23.25 46.42 0.32
C ASN A 420 22.20 46.46 1.45
N LEU A 421 21.40 47.53 1.53
CA LEU A 421 20.38 47.69 2.56
C LEU A 421 19.00 47.43 1.95
N CYS A 422 18.21 46.56 2.58
CA CYS A 422 16.80 46.43 2.24
C CYS A 422 15.99 47.44 3.07
N LEU A 423 15.17 48.25 2.40
CA LEU A 423 14.32 49.27 3.01
C LEU A 423 12.89 48.77 3.23
N VAL A 424 12.43 47.84 2.38
CA VAL A 424 11.11 47.23 2.46
C VAL A 424 11.24 45.74 2.17
N TRP A 425 10.75 44.92 3.10
CA TRP A 425 10.70 43.48 2.95
C TRP A 425 9.34 43.00 2.44
N GLY A 426 9.36 41.88 1.73
CA GLY A 426 8.19 41.12 1.36
C GLY A 426 8.31 39.66 1.81
N CYS A 427 7.18 39.03 2.05
CA CYS A 427 7.09 37.64 2.50
C CYS A 427 6.70 36.73 1.36
N CYS A 428 7.47 35.66 1.21
CA CYS A 428 7.11 34.53 0.37
C CYS A 428 6.49 33.43 1.22
N PRO A 429 5.33 32.88 0.86
CA PRO A 429 4.55 31.98 1.71
C PRO A 429 5.12 30.54 1.77
N VAL A 430 6.42 30.38 1.58
CA VAL A 430 7.16 29.12 1.70
C VAL A 430 8.57 29.41 2.23
N GLU A 431 9.12 28.48 2.99
CA GLU A 431 10.48 28.53 3.52
C GLU A 431 11.50 28.19 2.40
N GLY A 432 12.68 28.82 2.43
CA GLY A 432 13.71 28.62 1.40
C GLY A 432 13.35 29.12 -0.01
N ALA A 433 12.38 30.01 -0.14
CA ALA A 433 11.92 30.49 -1.44
C ALA A 433 13.01 31.29 -2.17
N THR A 434 13.10 31.13 -3.50
CA THR A 434 13.94 31.99 -4.33
C THR A 434 13.23 33.30 -4.66
N CYS A 435 13.83 34.42 -4.25
CA CYS A 435 13.30 35.75 -4.53
C CYS A 435 13.55 36.17 -5.98
N CYS A 436 12.51 36.18 -6.81
CA CYS A 436 12.56 36.71 -8.19
C CYS A 436 12.88 38.22 -8.27
N LYS A 437 13.44 38.63 -9.42
CA LYS A 437 13.88 40.02 -9.66
C LYS A 437 12.75 41.01 -9.97
N ASP A 438 11.52 40.53 -10.11
CA ASP A 438 10.35 41.38 -10.33
C ASP A 438 9.82 42.03 -9.04
N HIS A 439 10.41 41.70 -7.90
CA HIS A 439 10.01 42.15 -6.55
C HIS A 439 8.58 41.79 -6.12
N ALA A 440 7.82 41.11 -6.98
CA ALA A 440 6.43 40.74 -6.77
C ALA A 440 6.24 39.22 -6.59
N SER A 441 7.18 38.41 -7.09
CA SER A 441 7.04 36.95 -7.14
C SER A 441 8.19 36.22 -6.48
N CYS A 442 7.96 34.96 -6.11
CA CYS A 442 9.01 34.05 -5.68
C CYS A 442 8.71 32.61 -6.09
N CYS A 443 9.77 31.82 -6.07
CA CYS A 443 9.71 30.43 -6.46
C CYS A 443 9.94 29.50 -5.28
N PRO A 444 9.24 28.35 -5.21
CA PRO A 444 9.51 27.32 -4.23
C PRO A 444 10.96 26.79 -4.33
N PRO A 445 11.51 26.21 -3.24
CA PRO A 445 12.86 25.64 -3.23
C PRO A 445 13.10 24.61 -4.33
N ASP A 446 12.10 23.77 -4.64
CA ASP A 446 12.19 22.72 -5.66
C ASP A 446 12.18 23.27 -7.10
N TYR A 447 11.81 24.54 -7.29
CA TYR A 447 11.70 25.19 -8.59
C TYR A 447 12.37 26.57 -8.59
N PRO A 448 13.68 26.69 -8.27
CA PRO A 448 14.29 27.96 -7.92
C PRO A 448 14.45 28.94 -9.10
N VAL A 449 14.25 28.50 -10.35
CA VAL A 449 14.48 29.33 -11.54
C VAL A 449 13.25 30.18 -11.84
N CYS A 450 13.34 31.49 -11.61
CA CYS A 450 12.28 32.45 -11.91
C CYS A 450 12.15 32.77 -13.41
N ASN A 451 10.95 32.57 -13.96
CA ASN A 451 10.52 33.12 -15.24
C ASN A 451 9.45 34.20 -15.01
N THR A 452 9.89 35.44 -14.81
CA THR A 452 9.00 36.57 -14.47
C THR A 452 8.10 37.02 -15.61
N ARG A 453 8.43 36.70 -16.87
CA ARG A 453 7.54 37.02 -18.02
C ARG A 453 6.38 36.06 -18.12
N ALA A 454 6.62 34.77 -17.86
CA ALA A 454 5.58 33.75 -17.88
C ALA A 454 4.85 33.61 -16.54
N GLY A 455 5.39 34.19 -15.45
CA GLY A 455 4.85 34.03 -14.10
C GLY A 455 5.04 32.61 -13.57
N THR A 456 6.11 31.93 -13.97
CA THR A 456 6.38 30.53 -13.63
C THR A 456 7.77 30.32 -13.04
N CYS A 457 7.93 29.17 -12.39
CA CYS A 457 9.13 28.72 -11.71
C CYS A 457 9.52 27.34 -12.23
N SER A 458 10.80 27.12 -12.49
CA SER A 458 11.32 25.88 -13.08
C SER A 458 12.42 25.27 -12.23
N ALA A 459 12.56 23.95 -12.27
CA ALA A 459 13.62 23.23 -11.56
C ALA A 459 15.02 23.58 -12.12
N SER A 460 15.11 23.91 -13.42
CA SER A 460 16.35 24.30 -14.10
C SER A 460 16.08 25.23 -15.28
N LYS A 461 17.12 25.86 -15.85
CA LYS A 461 17.02 26.88 -16.91
C LYS A 461 16.33 26.43 -18.21
N ASN A 462 16.09 25.13 -18.41
CA ASN A 462 15.40 24.55 -19.58
C ASN A 462 14.42 23.42 -19.21
N SER A 463 13.95 23.37 -17.95
CA SER A 463 13.03 22.31 -17.51
C SER A 463 11.67 22.45 -18.22
N PRO A 464 11.11 21.37 -18.81
CA PRO A 464 9.76 21.37 -19.35
C PRO A 464 8.68 21.44 -18.25
N LEU A 465 9.07 21.14 -17.01
CA LEU A 465 8.22 21.24 -15.84
C LEU A 465 8.36 22.64 -15.24
N SER A 466 7.24 23.36 -15.18
CA SER A 466 7.14 24.67 -14.53
C SER A 466 5.91 24.74 -13.63
N VAL A 467 6.07 25.32 -12.44
CA VAL A 467 4.97 25.63 -11.52
C VAL A 467 4.67 27.12 -11.54
N LYS A 468 3.48 27.52 -11.11
CA LYS A 468 3.12 28.94 -11.02
C LYS A 468 3.96 29.63 -9.94
N ALA A 469 4.46 30.82 -10.23
CA ALA A 469 5.18 31.62 -9.24
C ALA A 469 4.25 32.05 -8.09
N LEU A 470 4.78 32.04 -6.88
CA LEU A 470 4.08 32.48 -5.68
C LEU A 470 4.12 34.01 -5.61
N LYS A 471 3.03 34.61 -5.14
CA LYS A 471 2.94 36.06 -4.96
C LYS A 471 3.54 36.46 -3.61
N ARG A 472 4.35 37.52 -3.61
CA ARG A 472 4.83 38.15 -2.38
C ARG A 472 3.76 39.01 -1.74
N THR A 473 3.74 39.01 -0.41
CA THR A 473 3.04 40.02 0.39
C THR A 473 4.05 40.98 1.01
N LEU A 474 3.61 42.15 1.48
CA LEU A 474 4.49 43.05 2.23
C LEU A 474 4.74 42.46 3.63
N ALA A 475 5.99 42.57 4.11
CA ALA A 475 6.33 42.19 5.47
C ALA A 475 5.67 43.13 6.48
N LYS A 476 5.41 42.60 7.68
CA LYS A 476 4.82 43.36 8.77
C LYS A 476 5.87 44.26 9.40
N LEU A 477 5.55 45.53 9.64
CA LEU A 477 6.43 46.42 10.39
C LEU A 477 6.41 46.00 11.87
N ASN A 478 7.58 45.73 12.43
CA ASN A 478 7.76 45.53 13.86
C ASN A 478 7.50 46.89 14.54
N THR A 479 6.38 47.00 15.25
CA THR A 479 6.13 48.16 16.11
C THR A 479 7.04 48.07 17.31
N ALA A 480 7.79 49.14 17.60
CA ALA A 480 8.62 49.28 18.79
C ALA A 480 7.80 49.18 20.09
#